data_AF-A0A2V8S2E4-F1
#
_entry.id   AF-A0A2V8S2E4-F1
#
_cell.length_a   1.000
_cell.length_b   1.000
_cell.length_c   1.000
_cell.angle_alpha   90.00
_cell.angle_beta   90.00
_cell.angle_gamma   90.00
#
_symmetry.space_group_name_H-M   'P 1'
#
loop_
_entity.id
_entity.type
_entity.pdbx_description
1 polymer ?
#
loop_
_entity_poly.entity_id
_entity_poly.type
_entity_poly.pdbx_seq_one_letter_code
_entity_poly.pdbx_strand_id
1 'polypeptide(L)'
;MKILVSGSTGFIGSALVPFLTSDGHSVVQLLRKPVATVNPTLTWDPAAGRLDAAAFEGFDAVVHLAGESIASGRWTAAKKE
;
A
#
# COMPACT_ATOMS: atom_id res chain seq x y z
N MET A 1 4.23 16.60 2.22
CA MET A 1 4.47 15.78 1.01
C MET A 1 3.23 14.95 0.71
N LYS A 2 3.01 14.60 -0.57
CA LYS A 2 2.02 13.62 -1.01
C LYS A 2 2.70 12.26 -1.13
N ILE A 3 2.29 11.30 -0.29
CA ILE A 3 2.97 10.01 -0.13
C ILE A 3 2.00 8.88 -0.47
N LEU A 4 2.43 7.95 -1.33
CA LEU A 4 1.68 6.74 -1.64
C LEU A 4 2.18 5.58 -0.77
N VAL A 5 1.28 4.88 -0.07
CA VAL A 5 1.64 3.77 0.82
C VAL A 5 0.88 2.50 0.46
N SER A 6 1.58 1.45 0.06
CA SER A 6 1.01 0.10 -0.08
C SER A 6 1.20 -0.70 1.22
N GLY A 7 0.40 -1.76 1.42
CA GLY A 7 0.44 -2.52 2.68
C GLY A 7 -0.03 -1.70 3.90
N SER A 8 -0.80 -0.63 3.67
CA SER A 8 -1.24 0.33 4.67
C SER A 8 -2.13 -0.26 5.77
N THR A 9 -2.80 -1.38 5.50
CA THR A 9 -3.63 -2.10 6.48
C THR A 9 -2.87 -3.18 7.24
N GLY A 10 -1.59 -3.41 6.91
CA GLY A 10 -0.71 -4.36 7.60
C GLY A 10 -0.10 -3.77 8.87
N PHE A 11 0.63 -4.60 9.62
CA PHE A 11 1.19 -4.26 10.93
C PHE A 11 1.97 -2.94 10.97
N ILE A 12 2.89 -2.74 10.02
CA ILE A 12 3.69 -1.50 9.94
C ILE A 12 2.82 -0.36 9.36
N GLY A 13 2.05 -0.65 8.31
CA GLY A 13 1.23 0.35 7.63
C GLY A 13 0.20 1.02 8.55
N SER A 14 -0.44 0.24 9.44
CA SER A 14 -1.45 0.74 10.36
C SER A 14 -0.91 1.73 11.39
N ALA A 15 0.39 1.70 11.67
CA ALA A 15 1.07 2.67 12.52
C ALA A 15 1.67 3.84 11.71
N LEU A 16 2.23 3.54 10.54
CA LEU A 16 2.91 4.52 9.69
C LEU A 16 1.93 5.56 9.12
N VAL A 17 0.74 5.13 8.66
CA VAL A 17 -0.22 6.04 8.03
C VAL A 17 -0.70 7.14 9.01
N PRO A 18 -1.14 6.82 10.25
CA PRO A 18 -1.49 7.85 11.22
C PRO A 18 -0.30 8.76 11.54
N PHE A 19 0.90 8.20 11.70
CA PHE A 19 2.11 8.96 12.01
C PHE A 19 2.40 10.02 10.93
N LEU A 20 2.49 9.63 9.66
CA LEU A 20 2.74 10.55 8.55
C LEU A 20 1.61 11.57 8.39
N THR A 21 0.37 11.15 8.62
CA THR A 21 -0.79 12.04 8.55
C THR A 21 -0.75 13.09 9.67
N SER A 22 -0.40 12.68 10.89
CA SER A 22 -0.25 13.60 12.03
C SER A 22 0.90 14.58 11.88
N ASP A 23 1.92 14.22 11.10
CA ASP A 23 3.05 15.09 10.73
C ASP A 23 2.71 16.04 9.55
N GLY A 24 1.44 16.08 9.11
CA GLY A 24 0.97 17.00 8.08
C GLY A 24 1.21 16.55 6.65
N HIS A 25 1.54 15.27 6.42
CA HIS A 25 1.65 14.73 5.07
C HIS A 25 0.28 14.28 4.52
N SER A 26 0.10 14.38 3.20
CA SER A 26 -1.05 13.83 2.51
C SER A 26 -0.75 12.37 2.13
N VAL A 27 -1.38 11.43 2.81
CA VAL A 27 -1.15 10.00 2.59
C VAL A 27 -2.27 9.41 1.75
N VAL A 28 -1.92 8.78 0.62
CA VAL A 28 -2.84 7.97 -0.19
C VAL A 28 -2.49 6.51 -0.01
N GLN A 29 -3.49 5.68 0.26
CA GLN A 29 -3.28 4.25 0.50
C GLN A 29 -3.50 3.44 -0.79
N LEU A 30 -2.50 2.65 -1.18
CA LEU A 30 -2.54 1.76 -2.34
C LEU A 30 -3.05 0.38 -1.94
N LEU A 31 -4.26 0.04 -2.38
CA LEU A 31 -4.96 -1.19 -2.03
C LEU A 31 -5.14 -2.11 -3.25
N ARG A 32 -5.29 -3.42 -3.01
CA ARG A 32 -5.66 -4.39 -4.05
C ARG A 32 -7.16 -4.42 -4.34
N LYS A 33 -7.97 -3.98 -3.39
CA LYS A 33 -9.43 -3.91 -3.49
C LYS A 33 -9.90 -2.64 -2.79
N PRO A 34 -10.98 -2.00 -3.27
CA PRO A 34 -11.59 -0.88 -2.57
C PRO A 34 -12.03 -1.29 -1.17
N VAL A 35 -11.77 -0.44 -0.18
CA VAL A 35 -12.24 -0.61 1.19
C VAL A 35 -13.00 0.66 1.57
N ALA A 36 -14.29 0.54 1.87
CA ALA A 36 -15.18 1.68 2.08
C ALA A 36 -14.76 2.60 3.24
N THR A 37 -14.06 2.05 4.24
CA THR A 37 -13.60 2.78 5.43
C THR A 37 -12.28 3.52 5.23
N VAL A 38 -11.64 3.41 4.05
CA VAL A 38 -10.31 3.96 3.79
C VAL A 38 -10.39 4.99 2.67
N ASN A 39 -10.07 6.25 2.99
CA ASN A 39 -10.08 7.36 2.05
C ASN A 39 -9.01 8.40 2.49
N PRO A 40 -8.14 8.91 1.59
CA PRO A 40 -8.05 8.60 0.15
C PRO A 40 -7.32 7.28 -0.16
N THR A 41 -7.82 6.59 -1.20
CA THR A 41 -7.25 5.32 -1.69
C THR A 41 -7.04 5.33 -3.19
N LEU A 42 -6.06 4.55 -3.63
CA LEU A 42 -5.84 4.17 -5.01
C LEU A 42 -5.86 2.65 -5.09
N THR A 43 -6.44 2.09 -6.16
CA THR A 43 -6.52 0.64 -6.34
C THR A 43 -5.57 0.19 -7.44
N TRP A 44 -4.84 -0.90 -7.21
CA TRP A 44 -4.00 -1.55 -8.21
C TRP A 44 -4.15 -3.07 -8.12
N ASP A 45 -4.21 -3.72 -9.27
CA ASP A 45 -4.11 -5.17 -9.40
C ASP A 45 -2.73 -5.56 -9.97
N PRO A 46 -1.81 -6.05 -9.11
CA PRO A 46 -0.49 -6.51 -9.55
C PRO A 46 -0.56 -7.70 -10.50
N ALA A 47 -1.55 -8.59 -10.35
CA ALA A 47 -1.66 -9.81 -11.14
C ALA A 47 -2.11 -9.51 -12.58
N ALA A 48 -2.95 -8.49 -12.75
CA ALA A 48 -3.35 -8.01 -14.07
C ALA A 48 -2.25 -7.21 -14.79
N GLY A 49 -1.16 -6.84 -14.09
CA GLY A 49 -0.06 -6.05 -14.67
C GLY A 49 -0.47 -4.68 -15.20
N ARG A 50 -1.66 -4.19 -14.82
CA ARG A 50 -2.26 -2.98 -15.38
C ARG A 50 -2.43 -1.94 -14.28
N LEU A 51 -1.96 -0.72 -14.55
CA LEU A 51 -2.12 0.44 -13.68
C LEU A 51 -2.51 1.64 -14.54
N ASP A 52 -3.34 2.53 -14.00
CA ASP A 52 -3.64 3.82 -14.63
C ASP A 52 -2.52 4.80 -14.26
N ALA A 53 -1.55 4.99 -15.16
CA ALA A 53 -0.36 5.80 -14.89
C ALA A 53 -0.71 7.22 -14.42
N ALA A 54 -1.78 7.81 -14.95
CA ALA A 54 -2.21 9.15 -14.57
C ALA A 54 -2.61 9.24 -13.09
N ALA A 55 -3.12 8.15 -12.51
CA ALA A 55 -3.49 8.12 -11.09
C ALA A 55 -2.26 8.10 -10.16
N PHE A 56 -1.08 7.72 -10.66
CA PHE A 56 0.17 7.65 -9.91
C PHE A 56 1.05 8.90 -10.05
N GLU A 57 0.57 9.93 -10.73
CA GLU A 57 1.31 11.18 -10.89
C GLU A 57 1.24 12.09 -9.65
N GLY A 58 2.28 12.90 -9.48
CA GLY A 58 2.35 13.97 -8.47
C GLY A 58 2.55 13.51 -7.03
N PHE A 59 3.02 12.29 -6.81
CA PHE A 59 3.52 11.84 -5.51
C PHE A 59 4.98 12.25 -5.32
N ASP A 60 5.32 12.73 -4.12
CA ASP A 60 6.70 13.07 -3.77
C ASP A 60 7.49 11.81 -3.35
N ALA A 61 6.79 10.79 -2.83
CA ALA A 61 7.39 9.55 -2.34
C ALA A 61 6.43 8.36 -2.42
N VAL A 62 6.99 7.15 -2.51
CA VAL A 62 6.27 5.87 -2.46
C VAL A 62 6.89 4.97 -1.38
N VAL A 63 6.05 4.44 -0.50
CA VAL A 63 6.43 3.45 0.51
C VAL A 63 5.79 2.11 0.18
N HIS A 64 6.63 1.11 -0.13
CA HIS A 64 6.16 -0.24 -0.48
C HIS A 64 6.24 -1.19 0.73
N LEU A 65 5.11 -1.39 1.42
CA LEU A 65 5.00 -2.35 2.53
C LEU A 65 4.10 -3.55 2.18
N ALA A 66 3.66 -3.67 0.94
CA ALA A 66 2.86 -4.83 0.54
C ALA A 66 3.73 -6.09 0.60
N GLY A 67 3.26 -7.09 1.33
CA GLY A 67 3.97 -8.34 1.53
C GLY A 67 3.11 -9.34 2.30
N GLU A 68 3.65 -10.55 2.45
CA GLU A 68 3.02 -11.60 3.25
C GLU A 68 3.68 -11.69 4.63
N SER A 69 2.89 -12.05 5.64
CA SER A 69 3.41 -12.30 6.99
C SER A 69 4.33 -13.52 6.99
N ILE A 70 5.53 -13.39 7.56
CA ILE A 70 6.44 -14.53 7.78
C ILE A 70 5.86 -15.55 8.77
N ALA A 71 4.89 -15.15 9.59
CA ALA A 71 4.21 -16.04 10.53
C ALA A 71 3.09 -16.87 9.87
N SER A 72 2.75 -16.60 8.60
CA SER A 72 1.67 -17.32 7.90
C SER A 72 2.03 -18.76 7.51
N GLY A 73 3.29 -19.16 7.66
CA GLY A 73 3.75 -20.53 7.44
C GLY A 73 5.16 -20.61 6.87
N ARG A 74 5.62 -21.84 6.63
CA ARG A 74 6.93 -22.09 6.04
C ARG A 74 7.00 -21.62 4.59
N TRP A 75 8.21 -21.29 4.15
CA TRP A 75 8.49 -20.99 2.76
C TRP A 75 8.39 -22.26 1.91
N THR A 76 7.41 -22.33 1.02
CA THR A 76 7.24 -23.42 0.02
C THR A 76 7.81 -22.98 -1.32
N ALA A 77 8.05 -23.92 -2.25
CA ALA A 77 8.47 -23.56 -3.61
C ALA A 77 7.50 -22.54 -4.26
N ALA A 78 6.19 -22.75 -4.10
CA ALA A 78 5.16 -21.84 -4.58
C ALA A 78 5.15 -20.45 -3.89
N LYS A 79 5.77 -20.29 -2.71
CA LYS A 79 5.97 -18.98 -2.07
C LYS A 79 7.27 -18.28 -2.51
N LYS A 80 8.19 -18.99 -3.19
CA LYS A 80 9.46 -18.42 -3.68
C LYS A 80 9.27 -17.69 -5.01
N GLU A 81 8.35 -18.18 -5.84
CA GLU A 81 7.93 -17.55 -7.11
C GLU A 81 6.92 -16.44 -6.85
#